data_AF-A0A5C9E624-F1
#
_entry.id   AF-A0A5C9E624-F1
#
_cell.length_a   1.000
_cell.length_b   1.000
_cell.length_c   1.000
_cell.angle_alpha   90.00
_cell.angle_beta   90.00
_cell.angle_gamma   90.00
#
_symmetry.space_group_name_H-M   'P 1'
#
loop_
_entity.id
_entity.type
_entity.pdbx_description
1 polymer ?
#
loop_
_entity_poly.entity_id
_entity_poly.type
_entity_poly.pdbx_seq_one_letter_code
_entity_poly.pdbx_strand_id
1 'polypeptide(L)'
;MSEEKDFRRRLPAKLVKVREITANTQNPVRIIGIVVQAKPGIALVQDVMDEPNKHKSIQVQVEGTLNVDEKYLLIGDVVERSSADGKELMLAVSIAHNVNTLDVKLYKEALDLQAEVESKLNG
;
A
#
# COMPACT_ATOMS: atom_id res chain seq x y z
N MET A 1 10.27 -37.26 6.00
CA MET A 1 9.24 -36.37 5.43
C MET A 1 9.93 -35.07 5.12
N SER A 2 10.09 -34.76 3.83
CA SER A 2 10.78 -33.55 3.39
C SER A 2 9.72 -32.48 3.20
N GLU A 3 9.82 -31.38 3.93
CA GLU A 3 8.98 -30.20 3.70
C GLU A 3 9.31 -29.66 2.30
N GLU A 4 8.41 -29.90 1.34
CA GLU A 4 8.43 -29.18 0.08
C GLU A 4 8.20 -27.70 0.39
N LYS A 5 9.27 -26.92 0.28
CA LYS A 5 9.17 -25.46 0.27
C LYS A 5 8.37 -25.08 -0.98
N ASP A 6 7.08 -24.83 -0.78
CA ASP A 6 6.18 -24.29 -1.79
C ASP A 6 6.64 -22.86 -2.11
N PHE A 7 7.57 -22.74 -3.06
CA PHE A 7 8.00 -21.45 -3.62
C PHE A 7 6.87 -20.92 -4.51
N ARG A 8 5.75 -20.50 -3.91
CA ARG A 8 4.69 -19.79 -4.61
C ARG A 8 5.32 -18.61 -5.33
N ARG A 9 5.14 -18.54 -6.65
CA ARG A 9 5.56 -17.38 -7.45
C ARG A 9 5.00 -16.13 -6.78
N ARG A 10 5.88 -15.21 -6.38
CA ARG A 10 5.46 -13.93 -5.80
C ARG A 10 4.63 -13.21 -6.85
N LEU A 11 3.35 -12.99 -6.55
CA LEU A 11 2.50 -12.18 -7.42
C LEU A 11 3.01 -10.73 -7.38
N PRO A 12 3.02 -10.03 -8.53
CA PRO A 12 3.40 -8.62 -8.56
C PRO A 12 2.44 -7.81 -7.71
N ALA A 13 2.98 -7.01 -6.79
CA ALA A 13 2.17 -6.14 -5.94
C ALA A 13 1.63 -4.95 -6.75
N LYS A 14 0.32 -4.91 -6.98
CA LYS A 14 -0.30 -3.82 -7.75
C LYS A 14 -0.27 -2.53 -6.94
N LEU A 15 0.16 -1.43 -7.56
CA LEU A 15 0.01 -0.11 -6.97
C LEU A 15 -1.48 0.26 -6.94
N VAL A 16 -2.01 0.56 -5.76
CA VAL A 16 -3.42 0.92 -5.57
C VAL A 16 -3.55 2.18 -4.74
N LYS A 17 -4.64 2.93 -4.95
CA LYS A 17 -5.03 4.01 -4.03
C LYS A 17 -5.77 3.42 -2.84
N VAL A 18 -5.64 4.01 -1.66
CA VAL A 18 -6.29 3.49 -0.44
C VAL A 18 -7.81 3.44 -0.60
N ARG A 19 -8.41 4.40 -1.31
CA ARG A 19 -9.86 4.41 -1.57
C ARG A 19 -10.36 3.24 -2.44
N GLU A 20 -9.46 2.60 -3.19
CA GLU A 20 -9.77 1.48 -4.08
C GLU A 20 -9.66 0.13 -3.36
N ILE A 21 -9.18 0.14 -2.11
CA ILE A 21 -9.06 -1.05 -1.28
C ILE A 21 -10.45 -1.46 -0.78
N THR A 22 -10.77 -2.73 -1.00
CA THR A 22 -12.00 -3.40 -0.58
C THR A 22 -11.65 -4.76 0.01
N ALA A 23 -12.62 -5.43 0.65
CA ALA A 23 -12.43 -6.79 1.17
C ALA A 23 -12.02 -7.82 0.10
N ASN A 24 -12.31 -7.55 -1.18
CA ASN A 24 -12.00 -8.44 -2.31
C ASN A 24 -10.75 -8.01 -3.09
N THR A 25 -9.99 -7.04 -2.58
CA THR A 25 -8.78 -6.58 -3.25
C THR A 25 -7.77 -7.72 -3.37
N GLN A 26 -7.25 -7.92 -4.58
CA GLN A 26 -6.28 -8.96 -4.86
C GLN A 26 -4.93 -8.63 -4.21
N ASN A 27 -4.45 -9.54 -3.37
CA ASN A 27 -3.18 -9.44 -2.68
C ASN A 27 -2.01 -10.01 -3.52
N PRO A 28 -0.77 -9.55 -3.29
CA PRO A 28 -0.40 -8.42 -2.44
C PRO A 28 -0.67 -7.08 -3.14
N VAL A 29 -0.82 -6.01 -2.36
CA VAL A 29 -0.93 -4.63 -2.87
C VAL A 29 0.26 -3.79 -2.46
N ARG A 30 0.48 -2.72 -3.23
CA ARG A 30 1.45 -1.67 -2.93
C ARG A 30 0.72 -0.34 -2.77
N ILE A 31 1.02 0.39 -1.71
CA ILE A 31 0.56 1.77 -1.52
C ILE A 31 1.76 2.68 -1.26
N ILE A 32 1.61 3.97 -1.54
CA ILE A 32 2.56 4.99 -1.11
C ILE A 32 1.78 5.98 -0.25
N GLY A 33 2.27 6.23 0.95
CA GLY A 33 1.59 7.12 1.87
C GLY A 33 2.53 7.80 2.86
N ILE A 34 2.02 8.85 3.48
CA ILE A 34 2.66 9.56 4.57
C ILE A 34 2.12 9.05 5.90
N VAL A 35 3.00 8.82 6.87
CA VAL A 35 2.61 8.35 8.20
C VAL A 35 2.08 9.54 8.99
N VAL A 36 0.80 9.47 9.39
CA VAL A 36 0.16 10.53 10.18
C VAL A 36 0.10 10.20 11.67
N GLN A 37 0.15 8.91 12.03
CA GLN A 37 0.26 8.42 13.41
C GLN A 37 1.05 7.11 13.42
N ALA A 38 1.87 6.90 14.45
CA ALA A 38 2.63 5.67 14.60
C ALA A 38 2.72 5.23 16.06
N LYS A 39 2.64 3.90 16.25
CA LYS A 39 2.93 3.18 17.48
C LYS A 39 3.72 1.92 17.11
N PRO A 40 4.42 1.27 18.05
CA PRO A 40 5.04 -0.02 17.78
C PRO A 40 4.03 -1.03 17.19
N GLY A 41 4.35 -1.58 16.03
CA GLY A 41 3.57 -2.57 15.30
C GLY A 41 2.43 -2.02 14.44
N ILE A 42 2.01 -0.76 14.62
CA ILE A 42 0.82 -0.19 13.95
C ILE A 42 1.05 1.27 13.59
N ALA A 43 0.69 1.66 12.37
CA ALA A 43 0.65 3.05 11.95
C ALA A 43 -0.66 3.39 11.21
N LEU A 44 -1.01 4.67 11.18
CA LEU A 44 -2.03 5.23 10.30
C LEU A 44 -1.32 5.94 9.15
N VAL A 45 -1.62 5.53 7.92
CA VAL A 45 -0.95 6.03 6.72
C VAL A 45 -1.98 6.68 5.81
N GLN A 46 -1.73 7.91 5.41
CA GLN A 46 -2.54 8.66 4.47
C GLN A 46 -1.97 8.50 3.05
N ASP A 47 -2.83 8.12 2.11
CA ASP A 47 -2.46 7.92 0.70
C ASP A 47 -1.95 9.21 0.06
N VAL A 48 -0.74 9.22 -0.50
CA VAL A 48 -0.22 10.39 -1.25
C VAL A 48 -0.42 10.28 -2.76
N MET A 49 -0.85 9.11 -3.24
CA MET A 49 -1.15 8.86 -4.66
C MET A 49 -2.51 9.41 -5.08
N ASP A 50 -3.37 9.78 -4.13
CA ASP A 50 -4.66 10.41 -4.43
C ASP A 50 -4.56 11.94 -4.63
N GLU A 51 -5.68 12.55 -5.02
CA GLU A 51 -5.88 14.00 -5.05
C GLU A 51 -5.95 14.57 -3.62
N PRO A 52 -5.45 15.80 -3.37
CA PRO A 52 -5.42 16.45 -2.05
C PRO A 52 -6.72 16.37 -1.24
N ASN A 53 -7.87 16.48 -1.91
CA ASN A 53 -9.19 16.50 -1.27
C ASN A 53 -9.84 15.12 -1.12
N LYS A 54 -9.18 14.06 -1.59
CA LYS A 54 -9.71 12.68 -1.62
C LYS A 54 -8.85 11.69 -0.83
N HIS A 55 -7.79 12.16 -0.20
CA HIS A 55 -6.89 11.31 0.59
C HIS A 55 -7.67 10.49 1.63
N LYS A 56 -7.58 9.17 1.48
CA LYS A 56 -8.02 8.21 2.49
C LYS A 56 -6.82 7.70 3.27
N SER A 57 -7.08 7.35 4.52
CA SER A 57 -6.09 6.73 5.38
C SER A 57 -6.44 5.27 5.61
N ILE A 58 -5.41 4.46 5.81
CA ILE A 58 -5.54 3.05 6.16
C ILE A 58 -4.62 2.75 7.34
N GLN A 59 -5.11 1.89 8.23
CA GLN A 59 -4.27 1.35 9.28
C GLN A 59 -3.33 0.30 8.67
N VAL A 60 -2.06 0.36 9.04
CA VAL A 60 -1.04 -0.58 8.57
C VAL A 60 -0.41 -1.27 9.76
N GLN A 61 -0.26 -2.58 9.68
CA GLN A 61 0.51 -3.37 10.63
C GLN A 61 1.90 -3.59 10.04
N VAL A 62 2.95 -3.27 10.80
CA VAL A 62 4.34 -3.34 10.35
C VAL A 62 5.20 -4.06 11.36
N GLU A 63 6.33 -4.61 10.93
CA GLU A 63 7.40 -5.00 11.85
C GLU A 63 8.15 -3.74 12.32
N GLY A 64 8.15 -3.49 13.63
CA GLY A 64 8.81 -2.32 14.22
C GLY A 64 7.91 -1.08 14.28
N THR A 65 8.47 0.10 14.00
CA THR A 65 7.76 1.39 14.10
C THR A 65 8.10 2.25 12.88
N LEU A 66 7.11 2.87 12.25
CA LEU A 66 7.32 3.87 11.20
C LEU A 66 7.48 5.27 11.82
N ASN A 67 8.20 6.16 11.14
CA ASN A 67 8.34 7.53 11.58
C ASN A 67 7.18 8.39 11.06
N VAL A 68 6.61 9.21 11.95
CA VAL A 68 5.59 10.20 11.59
C VAL A 68 6.19 11.23 10.62
N ASP A 69 5.35 11.73 9.71
CA ASP A 69 5.69 12.67 8.64
C ASP A 69 6.64 12.14 7.55
N GLU A 70 7.05 10.89 7.64
CA GLU A 70 7.83 10.23 6.57
C GLU A 70 6.92 9.52 5.57
N LYS A 71 7.35 9.55 4.29
CA LYS A 71 6.70 8.81 3.21
C LYS A 71 7.27 7.40 3.12
N TYR A 72 6.38 6.41 3.00
CA TYR A 72 6.73 5.02 2.80
C TYR A 72 6.02 4.42 1.60
N LEU A 73 6.73 3.57 0.88
CA LEU A 73 6.18 2.58 -0.04
C LEU A 73 5.97 1.30 0.77
N LEU A 74 4.71 0.88 0.87
CA LEU A 74 4.29 -0.26 1.68
C LEU A 74 3.74 -1.35 0.78
N ILE A 75 4.23 -2.58 0.97
CA ILE A 75 3.73 -3.77 0.27
C ILE A 75 3.20 -4.74 1.30
N GLY A 76 1.99 -5.23 1.10
CA GLY A 76 1.33 -6.10 2.06
C GLY A 76 0.03 -6.68 1.56
N ASP A 77 -0.61 -7.43 2.47
CA ASP A 77 -1.90 -8.05 2.22
C ASP A 77 -3.01 -7.27 2.92
N VAL A 78 -4.10 -7.03 2.20
CA VAL A 78 -5.32 -6.47 2.79
C VAL A 78 -5.97 -7.54 3.66
N VAL A 79 -6.20 -7.20 4.93
CA VAL A 79 -6.83 -8.06 5.93
C VAL A 79 -8.01 -7.34 6.59
N GLU A 80 -9.02 -8.11 7.02
CA GLU A 80 -10.12 -7.58 7.82
C GLU A 80 -9.81 -7.74 9.31
N ARG A 81 -10.04 -6.67 10.09
CA ARG A 81 -10.01 -6.70 11.54
C ARG A 81 -11.39 -6.37 12.09
N SER A 82 -11.86 -7.17 13.03
CA SER A 82 -13.06 -6.83 13.81
C SER A 82 -12.73 -5.72 14.82
N SER A 83 -13.41 -4.59 14.72
CA SER A 83 -13.44 -3.49 15.69
C SER A 83 -14.80 -3.44 16.39
N ALA A 84 -14.93 -2.59 17.41
CA ALA A 84 -16.21 -2.39 18.11
C ALA A 84 -17.31 -1.84 17.20
N ASP A 85 -16.91 -1.14 16.13
CA ASP A 85 -17.81 -0.45 15.20
C ASP A 85 -18.06 -1.26 13.90
N GLY A 86 -17.45 -2.44 13.77
CA GLY A 86 -17.65 -3.34 12.63
C GLY A 86 -16.36 -3.97 12.12
N LYS A 87 -16.32 -4.34 10.84
CA LYS A 87 -15.10 -4.83 10.20
C LYS A 87 -14.37 -3.67 9.54
N GLU A 88 -13.09 -3.51 9.85
CA GLU A 88 -12.22 -2.50 9.24
C GLU A 88 -11.13 -3.18 8.42
N LEU A 89 -10.81 -2.60 7.26
CA LEU A 89 -9.71 -3.05 6.42
C LEU A 89 -8.39 -2.48 6.93
N MET A 90 -7.39 -3.35 7.00
CA MET A 90 -6.03 -3.03 7.41
C MET A 90 -5.04 -3.61 6.40
N LEU A 91 -3.87 -3.00 6.26
CA LEU A 91 -2.78 -3.56 5.47
C LEU A 91 -1.77 -4.25 6.38
N ALA A 92 -1.63 -5.56 6.26
CA ALA A 92 -0.54 -6.32 6.89
C ALA A 92 0.72 -6.22 6.02
N VAL A 93 1.64 -5.34 6.41
CA VAL A 93 2.81 -4.97 5.61
C VAL A 93 3.92 -6.00 5.78
N SER A 94 4.42 -6.52 4.66
CA SER A 94 5.61 -7.37 4.61
C SER A 94 6.87 -6.59 4.22
N ILE A 95 6.72 -5.47 3.51
CA ILE A 95 7.85 -4.61 3.10
C ILE A 95 7.45 -3.16 3.33
N ALA A 96 8.26 -2.44 4.12
CA ALA A 96 8.17 -1.00 4.26
C ALA A 96 9.48 -0.36 3.80
N HIS A 97 9.40 0.53 2.81
CA HIS A 97 10.56 1.25 2.30
C HIS A 97 10.34 2.75 2.44
N ASN A 98 11.25 3.44 3.15
CA ASN A 98 11.21 4.90 3.23
C ASN A 98 11.49 5.49 1.84
N VAL A 99 10.61 6.38 1.39
CA VAL A 99 10.68 7.07 0.10
C VAL A 99 10.52 8.57 0.30
N ASN A 100 11.07 9.13 1.39
CA ASN A 100 10.88 10.53 1.71
C ASN A 100 11.44 11.47 0.63
N THR A 101 12.51 11.05 -0.04
CA THR A 101 13.14 11.75 -1.15
C THR A 101 12.40 11.61 -2.49
N LEU A 102 11.34 10.79 -2.55
CA LEU A 102 10.55 10.62 -3.77
C LEU A 102 9.73 11.90 -4.05
N ASP A 103 9.88 12.40 -5.27
CA ASP A 103 8.97 13.37 -5.87
C ASP A 103 7.69 12.65 -6.31
N VAL A 104 6.65 12.75 -5.50
CA VAL A 104 5.36 12.09 -5.73
C VAL A 104 4.68 12.64 -6.99
N LYS A 105 4.91 13.92 -7.34
CA LYS A 105 4.30 14.52 -8.53
C LYS A 105 4.92 13.93 -9.79
N LEU A 106 6.25 13.92 -9.87
CA LEU A 106 6.97 13.32 -10.99
C LEU A 106 6.67 11.82 -11.12
N TYR A 107 6.54 11.13 -9.99
CA TYR A 107 6.16 9.72 -9.99
C TYR A 107 4.77 9.47 -10.58
N LYS A 108 3.78 10.31 -10.25
CA LYS A 108 2.43 10.25 -10.85
C LYS A 108 2.48 10.49 -12.36
N GLU A 109 3.19 11.52 -12.81
CA GLU A 109 3.35 11.82 -14.23
C GLU A 109 3.97 10.64 -15.01
N ALA A 110 4.97 9.97 -14.42
CA ALA A 110 5.57 8.78 -15.02
C ALA A 110 4.59 7.59 -15.12
N LEU A 111 3.73 7.39 -14.11
CA LEU A 111 2.70 6.34 -14.13
C LEU A 111 1.61 6.62 -15.16
N ASP A 112 1.19 7.87 -15.29
CA ASP A 112 0.19 8.27 -16.28
C ASP A 112 0.72 8.03 -17.71
N LEU A 113 1.99 8.36 -17.96
CA LEU A 113 2.66 8.07 -19.23
C LEU A 113 2.75 6.57 -19.50
N GLN A 114 3.09 5.76 -18.48
CA GLN A 114 3.12 4.30 -18.60
C GLN A 114 1.75 3.76 -19.00
N ALA A 115 0.67 4.21 -18.33
CA ALA A 115 -0.69 3.78 -18.63
C ALA A 115 -1.11 4.16 -20.07
N GLU A 116 -0.71 5.33 -20.55
CA GLU A 116 -0.95 5.75 -21.93
C GLU A 116 -0.26 4.80 -22.94
N VAL A 117 1.01 4.46 -22.70
CA VAL A 117 1.76 3.52 -23.57
C VAL A 117 1.14 2.13 -23.55
N GLU A 118 0.79 1.60 -22.38
CA GLU A 118 0.15 0.29 -22.25
C GLU A 118 -1.20 0.24 -22.97
N SER A 119 -1.99 1.33 -22.91
CA SER A 119 -3.26 1.41 -23.62
C SER A 119 -3.11 1.34 -25.14
N LYS A 120 -2.02 1.89 -25.69
CA LYS A 120 -1.72 1.87 -27.13
C LYS A 120 -1.14 0.54 -27.62
N LEU A 121 -0.49 -0.23 -26.75
CA LEU A 121 0.05 -1.56 -27.08
C LEU A 121 -1.02 -2.66 -27.05
N ASN A 122 -2.07 -2.46 -26.26
CA ASN A 122 -3.15 -3.43 -26.05
C ASN A 122 -4.42 -3.13 -26.87
N GLY A 123 -4.42 -2.05 -27.66
CA GLY A 123 -5.50 -1.67 -28.59
C GLY A 123 -5.12 -1.96 -30.03
#